data_AF-A0A956DKY8-F1
#
_entry.id   AF-A0A956DKY8-F1
#
_cell.length_a   1.000
_cell.length_b   1.000
_cell.length_c   1.000
_cell.angle_alpha   90.00
_cell.angle_beta   90.00
_cell.angle_gamma   90.00
#
_symmetry.space_group_name_H-M   'P 1'
#
loop_
_entity.id
_entity.type
_entity.pdbx_description
1 polymer ?
#
loop_
_entity_poly.entity_id
_entity_poly.type
_entity_poly.pdbx_seq_one_letter_code
_entity_poly.pdbx_strand_id
1 'polypeptide(L)'
;MKPSILLAAMTLPFALACGDVVVFHGGTGGGGGDGGSGGTGGTCRAWADQEGDLVTVRIVNDSPEDLYVPTQCGLVEPQITPQSGDDGVRYGNDPGGCFFTCEELQRSEPPICTAEACLSSVRRIAPGDSFEIVWEGTGMVNVEMPTSCWFDASWGNGECTQLQEAAAQAYRVEIPAFAECVGDCTCTNGDCIGEPGGAQGYHDTAVFNHPETNRVDVVFGPCAFGCAEGG
;
A
#
# COMPACT_ATOMS: atom_id res chain seq x y z
N MET A 1 70.51 -16.11 1.88
CA MET A 1 69.21 -16.70 1.49
C MET A 1 68.21 -15.56 1.44
N LYS A 2 67.69 -15.23 0.25
CA LYS A 2 66.74 -14.12 0.03
C LYS A 2 65.32 -14.71 -0.02
N PRO A 3 64.33 -14.17 0.70
CA PRO A 3 62.95 -14.56 0.49
C PRO A 3 62.39 -13.78 -0.72
N SER A 4 61.88 -14.52 -1.70
CA SER A 4 61.11 -13.97 -2.81
C SER A 4 59.65 -13.86 -2.36
N ILE A 5 59.12 -12.63 -2.36
CA ILE A 5 57.71 -12.33 -2.11
C ILE A 5 56.98 -12.44 -3.45
N LEU A 6 56.07 -13.43 -3.55
CA LEU A 6 55.13 -13.53 -4.67
C LEU A 6 53.94 -12.60 -4.37
N LEU A 7 53.80 -11.53 -5.16
CA LEU A 7 52.59 -10.72 -5.23
C LEU A 7 51.57 -11.48 -6.13
N ALA A 8 50.50 -11.98 -5.54
CA ALA A 8 49.34 -12.47 -6.31
C ALA A 8 48.43 -11.28 -6.60
N ALA A 9 48.35 -10.89 -7.88
CA ALA A 9 47.39 -9.92 -8.36
C ALA A 9 45.99 -10.56 -8.37
N MET A 10 45.16 -10.15 -7.42
CA MET A 10 43.77 -10.59 -7.31
C MET A 10 42.91 -9.69 -8.21
N THR A 11 42.62 -10.15 -9.42
CA THR A 11 41.68 -9.51 -10.34
C THR A 11 40.25 -9.69 -9.82
N LEU A 12 39.62 -8.59 -9.40
CA LEU A 12 38.17 -8.53 -9.14
C LEU A 12 37.40 -8.62 -10.48
N PRO A 13 36.46 -9.57 -10.64
CA PRO A 13 35.44 -9.46 -11.67
C PRO A 13 34.40 -8.41 -11.24
N PHE A 14 34.25 -7.36 -12.05
CA PHE A 14 33.10 -6.46 -11.98
C PHE A 14 31.83 -7.26 -12.32
N ALA A 15 30.99 -7.53 -11.32
CA ALA A 15 29.64 -8.00 -11.55
C ALA A 15 28.81 -6.83 -12.08
N LEU A 16 28.39 -6.93 -13.34
CA LEU A 16 27.35 -6.09 -13.92
C LEU A 16 26.05 -6.41 -13.17
N ALA A 17 25.63 -5.50 -12.30
CA ALA A 17 24.29 -5.51 -11.73
C ALA A 17 23.30 -5.17 -12.85
N CYS A 18 22.50 -6.14 -13.26
CA CYS A 18 21.26 -5.89 -13.96
C CYS A 18 20.33 -5.21 -12.96
N GLY A 19 20.25 -3.87 -13.02
CA GLY A 19 19.19 -3.15 -12.32
C GLY A 19 17.87 -3.48 -13.00
N ASP A 20 16.98 -4.16 -12.29
CA ASP A 20 15.60 -4.28 -12.68
C ASP A 20 15.00 -2.87 -12.67
N VAL A 21 14.82 -2.33 -13.87
CA VAL A 21 14.04 -1.12 -14.08
C VAL A 21 12.60 -1.48 -13.77
N VAL A 22 12.05 -0.90 -12.70
CA VAL A 22 10.61 -0.83 -12.49
C VAL A 22 10.04 -0.10 -13.70
N VAL A 23 9.46 -0.87 -14.63
CA VAL A 23 8.71 -0.32 -15.75
C VAL A 23 7.42 0.21 -15.16
N PHE A 24 7.41 1.50 -14.79
CA PHE A 24 6.19 2.28 -14.78
C PHE A 24 5.57 2.10 -16.16
N HIS A 25 4.47 1.35 -16.24
CA HIS A 25 3.61 1.37 -17.42
C HIS A 25 3.01 2.78 -17.47
N GLY A 26 3.77 3.72 -18.02
CA GLY A 26 3.27 4.97 -18.54
C GLY A 26 2.33 4.62 -19.68
N GLY A 27 1.08 4.32 -19.32
CA GLY A 27 -0.01 4.14 -20.25
C GLY A 27 -0.07 5.38 -21.14
N THR A 28 0.35 5.21 -22.39
CA THR A 28 0.16 6.19 -23.45
C THR A 28 -1.32 6.54 -23.51
N GLY A 29 -1.62 7.77 -23.10
CA GLY A 29 -2.94 8.36 -23.19
C GLY A 29 -3.53 8.15 -24.58
N GLY A 30 -4.67 7.46 -24.60
CA GLY A 30 -5.47 7.25 -25.78
C GLY A 30 -6.94 7.33 -25.40
N GLY A 31 -7.68 8.19 -26.11
CA GLY A 31 -9.13 8.19 -26.09
C GLY A 31 -9.76 9.49 -25.63
N GLY A 32 -9.67 10.53 -26.46
CA GLY A 32 -10.60 11.64 -26.40
C GLY A 32 -12.03 11.13 -26.62
N GLY A 33 -12.87 11.30 -25.60
CA GLY A 33 -14.32 11.23 -25.70
C GLY A 33 -14.89 12.60 -25.38
N ASP A 34 -15.31 13.33 -26.42
CA ASP A 34 -16.22 14.46 -26.28
C ASP A 34 -17.59 13.91 -25.87
N GLY A 35 -18.03 14.15 -24.63
CA GLY A 35 -19.36 13.69 -24.24
C GLY A 35 -19.71 13.79 -22.75
N GLY A 36 -19.83 15.02 -22.23
CA GLY A 36 -20.53 15.23 -20.96
C GLY A 36 -20.26 16.61 -20.36
N SER A 37 -21.17 17.57 -20.58
CA SER A 37 -21.28 18.75 -19.73
C SER A 37 -21.78 18.36 -18.34
N GLY A 38 -20.97 17.61 -17.59
CA GLY A 38 -21.13 17.47 -16.14
C GLY A 38 -20.51 18.71 -15.51
N GLY A 39 -21.32 19.71 -15.22
CA GLY A 39 -20.87 20.97 -14.65
C GLY A 39 -20.12 20.76 -13.34
N THR A 40 -18.79 20.69 -13.40
CA THR A 40 -17.87 20.88 -12.27
C THR A 40 -17.99 22.32 -11.80
N GLY A 41 -19.15 22.76 -11.33
CA GLY A 41 -19.47 24.15 -10.98
C GLY A 41 -20.73 24.28 -10.14
N GLY A 42 -21.31 23.14 -9.72
CA GLY A 42 -22.55 23.08 -8.95
C GLY A 42 -22.35 22.78 -7.47
N THR A 43 -23.49 22.72 -6.76
CA THR A 43 -23.60 22.47 -5.31
C THR A 43 -22.92 21.20 -4.82
N CYS A 44 -22.63 20.23 -5.70
CA CYS A 44 -22.07 18.92 -5.34
C CYS A 44 -20.54 18.89 -5.20
N ARG A 45 -19.84 20.00 -5.51
CA ARG A 45 -18.38 20.09 -5.39
C ARG A 45 -17.84 19.91 -3.97
N ALA A 46 -18.67 20.08 -2.94
CA ALA A 46 -18.28 19.87 -1.55
C ALA A 46 -17.90 18.41 -1.24
N TRP A 47 -18.32 17.46 -2.09
CA TRP A 47 -18.07 16.02 -1.99
C TRP A 47 -17.06 15.52 -3.02
N ALA A 48 -16.30 16.42 -3.64
CA ALA A 48 -15.15 16.03 -4.45
C ALA A 48 -14.02 15.52 -3.53
N ASP A 49 -13.29 14.51 -3.98
CA ASP A 49 -12.16 13.99 -3.22
C ASP A 49 -11.02 15.01 -3.19
N GLN A 50 -10.25 14.97 -2.11
CA GLN A 50 -9.02 15.75 -1.99
C GLN A 50 -7.84 14.91 -2.46
N GLU A 51 -6.91 15.55 -3.16
CA GLU A 51 -5.61 14.96 -3.48
C GLU A 51 -4.65 15.16 -2.30
N GLY A 52 -3.82 14.16 -2.00
CA GLY A 52 -2.80 14.24 -0.96
C GLY A 52 -1.38 14.13 -1.51
N ASP A 53 -0.40 14.39 -0.65
CA ASP A 53 1.01 14.20 -1.00
C ASP A 53 1.39 12.70 -0.94
N LEU A 54 1.97 12.20 -2.03
CA LEU A 54 2.36 10.80 -2.14
C LEU A 54 3.50 10.44 -1.18
N VAL A 55 3.35 9.31 -0.48
CA VAL A 55 4.37 8.73 0.40
C VAL A 55 4.67 7.30 -0.03
N THR A 56 5.93 7.01 -0.33
CA THR A 56 6.37 5.65 -0.62
C THR A 56 6.64 4.90 0.69
N VAL A 57 5.90 3.82 0.94
CA VAL A 57 6.17 2.90 2.05
C VAL A 57 6.97 1.74 1.48
N ARG A 58 8.23 1.59 1.91
CA ARG A 58 9.06 0.45 1.56
C ARG A 58 9.07 -0.56 2.71
N ILE A 59 8.62 -1.76 2.41
CA ILE A 59 8.68 -2.92 3.30
C ILE A 59 10.00 -3.63 3.04
N VAL A 60 10.86 -3.75 4.05
CA VAL A 60 12.18 -4.36 3.96
C VAL A 60 12.22 -5.63 4.80
N ASN A 61 12.61 -6.75 4.19
CA ASN A 61 12.82 -8.00 4.91
C ASN A 61 14.31 -8.21 5.21
N ASP A 62 14.76 -7.72 6.36
CA ASP A 62 16.12 -7.99 6.88
C ASP A 62 16.16 -9.24 7.78
N SER A 63 15.05 -9.98 7.88
CA SER A 63 14.96 -11.23 8.62
C SER A 63 15.56 -12.39 7.80
N PRO A 64 15.99 -13.48 8.45
CA PRO A 64 16.47 -14.67 7.73
C PRO A 64 15.34 -15.53 7.14
N GLU A 65 14.08 -15.17 7.37
CA GLU A 65 12.87 -15.91 6.97
C GLU A 65 12.08 -15.13 5.91
N ASP A 66 11.23 -15.81 5.15
CA ASP A 66 10.31 -15.12 4.25
C ASP A 66 9.27 -14.32 5.05
N LEU A 67 8.87 -13.15 4.55
CA LEU A 67 7.68 -12.44 5.04
C LEU A 67 6.51 -12.71 4.12
N TYR A 68 5.35 -12.98 4.71
CA TYR A 68 4.07 -13.12 4.03
C TYR A 68 3.15 -11.98 4.47
N VAL A 69 3.00 -10.98 3.62
CA VAL A 69 2.17 -9.78 3.87
C VAL A 69 0.80 -10.00 3.26
N PRO A 70 -0.30 -9.89 4.02
CA PRO A 70 -1.64 -9.99 3.46
C PRO A 70 -1.87 -8.93 2.38
N THR A 71 -2.49 -9.33 1.27
CA THR A 71 -2.95 -8.41 0.23
C THR A 71 -4.45 -8.50 0.04
N GLN A 72 -5.03 -7.37 -0.31
CA GLN A 72 -6.44 -7.25 -0.62
C GLN A 72 -6.57 -6.82 -2.07
N CYS A 73 -7.23 -7.65 -2.89
CA CYS A 73 -7.31 -7.44 -4.34
C CYS A 73 -5.93 -7.23 -5.00
N GLY A 74 -4.88 -7.87 -4.47
CA GLY A 74 -3.50 -7.75 -4.94
C GLY A 74 -2.73 -6.52 -4.42
N LEU A 75 -3.33 -5.69 -3.56
CA LEU A 75 -2.69 -4.52 -2.95
C LEU A 75 -2.27 -4.83 -1.51
N VAL A 76 -1.06 -4.44 -1.12
CA VAL A 76 -0.66 -4.42 0.29
C VAL A 76 -1.19 -3.13 0.90
N GLU A 77 -1.89 -3.23 2.02
CA GLU A 77 -2.49 -2.08 2.69
C GLU A 77 -1.74 -1.77 4.00
N PRO A 78 -1.13 -0.59 4.10
CA PRO A 78 -0.49 -0.18 5.34
C PRO A 78 -1.54 0.27 6.35
N GLN A 79 -1.35 -0.09 7.61
CA GLN A 79 -2.08 0.52 8.71
C GLN A 79 -1.39 1.84 9.05
N ILE A 80 -2.06 2.95 8.77
CA ILE A 80 -1.55 4.29 9.02
C ILE A 80 -2.33 4.88 10.19
N THR A 81 -1.64 5.43 11.18
CA THR A 81 -2.28 6.00 12.38
C THR A 81 -1.61 7.30 12.79
N PRO A 82 -2.37 8.39 12.99
CA PRO A 82 -1.80 9.63 13.52
C PRO A 82 -1.20 9.43 14.92
N GLN A 83 -0.08 10.08 15.20
CA GLN A 83 0.53 10.07 16.54
C GLN A 83 -0.18 11.01 17.52
N SER A 84 -0.89 12.03 17.03
CA SER A 84 -1.58 13.03 17.86
C SER A 84 -2.87 12.52 18.51
N GLY A 85 -3.31 11.32 18.14
CA GLY A 85 -4.64 10.78 18.47
C GLY A 85 -5.54 10.71 17.24
N ASP A 86 -6.79 10.32 17.46
CA ASP A 86 -7.81 10.23 16.40
C ASP A 86 -8.14 11.62 15.83
N ASP A 87 -8.05 11.77 14.51
CA ASP A 87 -8.41 12.98 13.77
C ASP A 87 -9.76 12.84 13.03
N GLY A 88 -10.48 11.74 13.27
CA GLY A 88 -11.77 11.45 12.62
C GLY A 88 -11.64 10.93 11.19
N VAL A 89 -10.42 10.67 10.72
CA VAL A 89 -10.13 10.13 9.39
C VAL A 89 -9.62 8.69 9.52
N ARG A 90 -10.19 7.78 8.71
CA ARG A 90 -9.73 6.39 8.66
C ARG A 90 -8.69 6.24 7.55
N TYR A 91 -7.47 5.85 7.91
CA TYR A 91 -6.39 5.58 6.95
C TYR A 91 -6.23 4.06 6.75
N GLY A 92 -6.23 3.62 5.49
CA GLY A 92 -6.33 2.21 5.03
C GLY A 92 -7.39 2.11 3.94
N ASN A 93 -7.64 0.96 3.30
CA ASN A 93 -8.80 0.84 2.41
C ASN A 93 -10.00 0.21 3.12
N ASP A 94 -11.15 0.20 2.45
CA ASP A 94 -12.29 -0.62 2.83
C ASP A 94 -11.98 -2.11 2.56
N PRO A 95 -12.10 -3.02 3.57
CA PRO A 95 -11.81 -4.45 3.47
C PRO A 95 -12.54 -5.23 2.36
N GLY A 96 -13.46 -4.60 1.62
CA GLY A 96 -14.20 -5.22 0.52
C GLY A 96 -13.59 -5.07 -0.88
N GLY A 97 -12.60 -4.19 -1.10
CA GLY A 97 -12.01 -3.98 -2.43
C GLY A 97 -12.94 -3.31 -3.45
N CYS A 98 -14.08 -2.83 -2.96
CA CYS A 98 -15.24 -2.38 -3.71
C CYS A 98 -15.71 -1.05 -3.15
N PHE A 99 -14.70 -0.21 -2.96
CA PHE A 99 -14.83 1.10 -2.40
C PHE A 99 -15.13 2.08 -3.53
N PHE A 100 -16.15 2.91 -3.34
CA PHE A 100 -16.46 4.02 -4.24
C PHE A 100 -16.55 5.29 -3.45
N THR A 101 -15.85 6.32 -3.90
CA THR A 101 -15.89 7.62 -3.24
C THR A 101 -17.19 8.34 -3.57
N CYS A 102 -17.50 9.36 -2.77
CA CYS A 102 -18.59 10.29 -3.07
C CYS A 102 -18.46 10.89 -4.48
N GLU A 103 -17.23 11.17 -4.93
CA GLU A 103 -16.98 11.73 -6.25
C GLU A 103 -17.23 10.72 -7.37
N GLU A 104 -16.88 9.46 -7.18
CA GLU A 104 -17.18 8.39 -8.15
C GLU A 104 -18.69 8.13 -8.25
N LEU A 105 -19.38 8.11 -7.10
CA LEU A 105 -20.83 7.93 -7.00
C LEU A 105 -21.62 9.12 -7.57
N GLN A 106 -21.01 10.29 -7.74
CA GLN A 106 -21.58 11.42 -8.48
C GLN A 106 -21.55 11.20 -10.00
N ARG A 107 -20.60 10.38 -10.51
CA ARG A 107 -20.26 10.30 -11.93
C ARG A 107 -20.78 9.04 -12.61
N SER A 108 -20.93 7.94 -11.88
CA SER A 108 -21.34 6.65 -12.45
C SER A 108 -22.03 5.75 -11.43
N GLU A 109 -22.76 4.75 -11.95
CA GLU A 109 -23.22 3.62 -11.17
C GLU A 109 -22.02 2.80 -10.67
N PRO A 110 -21.97 2.43 -9.38
CA PRO A 110 -20.88 1.61 -8.85
C PRO A 110 -20.89 0.24 -9.55
N PRO A 111 -19.75 -0.24 -10.11
CA PRO A 111 -19.70 -1.57 -10.68
C PRO A 111 -20.03 -2.65 -9.65
N ILE A 112 -20.67 -3.72 -10.13
CA ILE A 112 -20.95 -4.90 -9.31
C ILE A 112 -19.63 -5.59 -9.00
N CYS A 113 -19.23 -5.49 -7.75
CA CYS A 113 -18.14 -6.26 -7.21
C CYS A 113 -18.59 -7.68 -6.86
N THR A 114 -17.96 -8.68 -7.46
CA THR A 114 -18.09 -10.06 -7.02
C THR A 114 -17.02 -10.35 -5.96
N ALA A 115 -17.37 -11.11 -4.93
CA ALA A 115 -16.40 -11.53 -3.91
C ALA A 115 -15.20 -12.29 -4.49
N GLU A 116 -15.36 -12.86 -5.69
CA GLU A 116 -14.32 -13.56 -6.44
C GLU A 116 -13.28 -12.60 -7.05
N ALA A 117 -13.59 -11.31 -7.23
CA ALA A 117 -12.65 -10.34 -7.77
C ALA A 117 -11.51 -10.01 -6.80
N CYS A 118 -11.74 -10.24 -5.50
CA CYS A 118 -10.81 -9.93 -4.42
C CYS A 118 -10.52 -11.16 -3.56
N LEU A 119 -10.13 -12.26 -4.21
CA LEU A 119 -9.60 -13.40 -3.47
C LEU A 119 -8.41 -12.97 -2.61
N SER A 120 -8.42 -13.43 -1.36
CA SER A 120 -7.30 -13.23 -0.42
C SER A 120 -6.02 -13.70 -1.08
N SER A 121 -5.07 -12.79 -1.16
CA SER A 121 -3.74 -13.03 -1.70
C SER A 121 -2.72 -12.66 -0.64
N VAL A 122 -1.49 -13.11 -0.84
CA VAL A 122 -0.39 -12.83 0.05
C VAL A 122 0.81 -12.41 -0.78
N ARG A 123 1.46 -11.32 -0.41
CA ARG A 123 2.75 -10.91 -0.96
C ARG A 123 3.86 -11.55 -0.15
N ARG A 124 4.62 -12.45 -0.76
CA ARG A 124 5.89 -12.97 -0.25
C ARG A 124 7.03 -12.00 -0.53
N ILE A 125 7.81 -11.67 0.49
CA ILE A 125 9.04 -10.88 0.42
C ILE A 125 10.17 -11.76 0.95
N ALA A 126 11.12 -12.15 0.11
CA ALA A 126 12.21 -13.05 0.51
C ALA A 126 13.25 -12.33 1.41
N PRO A 127 14.09 -13.08 2.15
CA PRO A 127 15.20 -12.50 2.91
C PRO A 127 16.10 -11.60 2.06
N GLY A 128 16.31 -10.36 2.50
CA GLY A 128 17.10 -9.34 1.83
C GLY A 128 16.37 -8.56 0.72
N ASP A 129 15.13 -8.94 0.38
CA ASP A 129 14.32 -8.23 -0.60
C ASP A 129 13.51 -7.08 0.04
N SER A 130 12.91 -6.25 -0.82
CA SER A 130 11.97 -5.22 -0.41
C SER A 130 10.81 -5.07 -1.38
N PHE A 131 9.70 -4.54 -0.90
CA PHE A 131 8.50 -4.24 -1.68
C PHE A 131 8.06 -2.81 -1.38
N GLU A 132 7.70 -2.05 -2.42
CA GLU A 132 7.26 -0.66 -2.26
C GLU A 132 5.78 -0.53 -2.61
N ILE A 133 5.06 0.23 -1.78
CA ILE A 133 3.70 0.70 -2.06
C ILE A 133 3.67 2.22 -1.94
N VAL A 134 2.64 2.83 -2.54
CA VAL A 134 2.40 4.27 -2.45
C VAL A 134 1.13 4.50 -1.66
N TRP A 135 1.25 5.26 -0.57
CA TRP A 135 0.12 5.89 0.09
C TRP A 135 -0.12 7.25 -0.54
N GLU A 136 -1.36 7.55 -0.91
CA GLU A 136 -1.71 8.78 -1.63
C GLU A 136 -1.81 10.02 -0.73
N GLY A 137 -1.44 9.91 0.55
CA GLY A 137 -1.53 11.03 1.49
C GLY A 137 -2.97 11.40 1.83
N THR A 138 -3.91 10.48 1.63
CA THR A 138 -5.33 10.67 1.90
C THR A 138 -5.85 9.66 2.92
N GLY A 139 -6.97 9.98 3.54
CA GLY A 139 -7.77 9.04 4.32
C GLY A 139 -9.24 9.22 4.05
N MET A 140 -10.06 8.34 4.63
CA MET A 140 -11.49 8.28 4.38
C MET A 140 -12.28 8.93 5.51
N VAL A 141 -13.27 9.73 5.14
CA VAL A 141 -14.29 10.26 6.05
C VAL A 141 -15.68 9.95 5.50
N ASN A 142 -16.58 9.49 6.37
CA ASN A 142 -17.98 9.32 5.99
C ASN A 142 -18.69 10.66 6.09
N VAL A 143 -19.36 11.06 5.02
CA VAL A 143 -20.04 12.35 4.91
C VAL A 143 -21.45 12.18 4.37
N GLU A 144 -22.35 13.06 4.79
CA GLU A 144 -23.71 13.08 4.26
C GLU A 144 -23.71 13.75 2.88
N MET A 145 -24.09 13.02 1.83
CA MET A 145 -24.21 13.55 0.46
C MET A 145 -25.68 13.65 0.04
N PRO A 146 -26.18 14.86 -0.27
CA PRO A 146 -27.56 15.07 -0.69
C PRO A 146 -27.93 14.19 -1.88
N THR A 147 -29.14 13.62 -1.86
CA THR A 147 -29.64 12.74 -2.94
C THR A 147 -29.56 13.36 -4.33
N SER A 148 -29.62 14.70 -4.44
CA SER A 148 -29.45 15.44 -5.69
C SER A 148 -28.04 15.37 -6.29
N CYS A 149 -27.05 14.94 -5.51
CA CYS A 149 -25.66 14.80 -5.93
C CYS A 149 -25.29 13.37 -6.34
N TRP A 150 -26.13 12.38 -6.08
CA TRP A 150 -25.86 11.02 -6.54
C TRP A 150 -26.09 10.91 -8.04
N PHE A 151 -25.29 10.08 -8.72
CA PHE A 151 -25.51 9.74 -10.13
C PHE A 151 -26.94 9.24 -10.37
N ASP A 152 -27.42 8.37 -9.48
CA ASP A 152 -28.80 7.91 -9.41
C ASP A 152 -29.31 8.03 -7.97
N ALA A 153 -30.38 8.82 -7.78
CA ALA A 153 -30.96 9.12 -6.49
C ALA A 153 -31.47 7.88 -5.73
N SER A 154 -31.73 6.76 -6.40
CA SER A 154 -32.13 5.50 -5.76
C SER A 154 -31.01 4.83 -4.96
N TRP A 155 -29.76 5.21 -5.22
CA TRP A 155 -28.58 4.75 -4.48
C TRP A 155 -28.25 5.64 -3.28
N GLY A 156 -28.79 6.86 -3.25
CA GLY A 156 -28.56 7.81 -2.17
C GLY A 156 -29.22 7.37 -0.87
N ASN A 157 -28.49 6.61 -0.07
CA ASN A 157 -28.84 6.28 1.31
C ASN A 157 -28.51 7.42 2.31
N GLY A 158 -27.94 8.51 1.81
CA GLY A 158 -27.58 9.70 2.58
C GLY A 158 -26.10 9.82 2.90
N GLU A 159 -25.33 8.73 2.91
CA GLU A 159 -23.91 8.74 3.30
C GLU A 159 -23.02 8.15 2.20
N CYS A 160 -21.86 8.74 2.00
CA CYS A 160 -20.80 8.19 1.17
C CYS A 160 -19.44 8.46 1.83
N THR A 161 -18.39 7.83 1.33
CA THR A 161 -17.03 8.09 1.81
C THR A 161 -16.33 9.07 0.90
N GLN A 162 -15.78 10.13 1.47
CA GLN A 162 -14.96 11.12 0.78
C GLN A 162 -13.49 10.89 1.16
N LEU A 163 -12.58 11.03 0.18
CA LEU A 163 -11.16 11.10 0.47
C LEU A 163 -10.78 12.51 0.92
N GLN A 164 -10.09 12.58 2.05
CA GLN A 164 -9.62 13.81 2.66
C GLN A 164 -8.10 13.76 2.76
N GLU A 165 -7.45 14.89 2.46
CA GLU A 165 -6.01 15.04 2.62
C GLU A 165 -5.61 14.78 4.08
N ALA A 166 -4.54 14.03 4.29
CA ALA A 166 -4.00 13.77 5.60
C ALA A 166 -3.50 15.06 6.25
N ALA A 167 -3.81 15.28 7.53
CA ALA A 167 -3.36 16.47 8.22
C ALA A 167 -1.84 16.49 8.39
N ALA A 168 -1.24 17.68 8.43
CA ALA A 168 0.20 17.83 8.66
C ALA A 168 0.56 17.44 10.11
N GLN A 169 1.00 16.20 10.31
CA GLN A 169 1.37 15.64 11.61
C GLN A 169 2.27 14.40 11.46
N ALA A 170 2.70 13.83 12.58
CA ALA A 170 3.41 12.56 12.61
C ALA A 170 2.44 11.39 12.46
N TYR A 171 2.79 10.43 11.61
CA TYR A 171 2.05 9.19 11.39
C TYR A 171 2.93 7.99 11.70
N ARG A 172 2.30 6.94 12.22
CA ARG A 172 2.90 5.60 12.35
C ARG A 172 2.39 4.72 11.21
N VAL A 173 3.29 3.93 10.65
CA VAL A 173 2.98 2.90 9.66
C VAL A 173 3.23 1.53 10.27
N GLU A 174 2.25 0.66 10.14
CA GLU A 174 2.31 -0.74 10.54
C GLU A 174 1.96 -1.62 9.34
N ILE A 175 2.69 -2.71 9.15
CA ILE A 175 2.46 -3.68 8.09
C ILE A 175 2.26 -5.03 8.76
N PRO A 176 1.07 -5.65 8.67
CA PRO A 176 0.91 -7.01 9.14
C PRO A 176 1.76 -7.93 8.26
N ALA A 177 2.60 -8.76 8.88
CA ALA A 177 3.37 -9.78 8.18
C ALA A 177 3.39 -11.07 8.99
N PHE A 178 3.60 -12.19 8.32
CA PHE A 178 3.50 -13.51 8.89
C PHE A 178 4.65 -14.40 8.39
N ALA A 179 5.04 -15.41 9.18
CA ALA A 179 6.16 -16.30 8.87
C ALA A 179 5.82 -17.35 7.80
N GLU A 180 4.52 -17.63 7.60
CA GLU A 180 4.06 -18.68 6.72
C GLU A 180 2.92 -18.20 5.81
N CYS A 181 2.73 -18.95 4.73
CA CYS A 181 1.54 -18.90 3.91
C CYS A 181 0.89 -20.29 3.93
N VAL A 182 -0.33 -20.35 4.43
CA VAL A 182 -1.09 -21.58 4.68
C VAL A 182 -2.17 -21.78 3.61
N GLY A 183 -2.65 -23.02 3.45
CA GLY A 183 -3.69 -23.37 2.48
C GLY A 183 -3.19 -23.39 1.04
N ASP A 184 -2.67 -24.55 0.58
CA ASP A 184 -2.19 -24.80 -0.78
C ASP A 184 -1.39 -23.64 -1.41
N CYS A 185 -0.52 -23.03 -0.60
CA CYS A 185 0.15 -21.80 -0.96
C CYS A 185 1.02 -21.96 -2.22
N THR A 186 0.70 -21.20 -3.26
CA THR A 186 1.45 -21.21 -4.51
C THR A 186 1.83 -19.79 -4.89
N CYS A 187 3.14 -19.52 -4.96
CA CYS A 187 3.67 -18.19 -5.24
C CYS A 187 4.25 -18.07 -6.64
N THR A 188 3.94 -16.99 -7.34
CA THR A 188 4.52 -16.58 -8.62
C THR A 188 5.00 -15.14 -8.50
N ASN A 189 6.31 -14.89 -8.66
CA ASN A 189 6.90 -13.55 -8.56
C ASN A 189 6.56 -12.80 -7.25
N GLY A 190 6.50 -13.53 -6.14
CA GLY A 190 6.14 -12.97 -4.83
C GLY A 190 4.63 -12.85 -4.60
N ASP A 191 3.77 -12.96 -5.61
CA ASP A 191 2.33 -13.03 -5.43
C ASP A 191 1.89 -14.47 -5.14
N CYS A 192 1.25 -14.69 -4.00
CA CYS A 192 0.84 -16.01 -3.55
C CYS A 192 -0.69 -16.12 -3.46
N ILE A 193 -1.20 -17.26 -3.91
CA ILE A 193 -2.58 -17.70 -3.63
C ILE A 193 -2.51 -18.52 -2.36
N GLY A 194 -3.19 -18.08 -1.30
CA GLY A 194 -3.18 -18.71 0.02
C GLY A 194 -3.60 -17.72 1.11
N GLU A 195 -3.46 -18.13 2.37
CA GLU A 195 -3.74 -17.29 3.53
C GLU A 195 -2.46 -17.01 4.31
N PRO A 196 -2.27 -15.82 4.89
CA PRO A 196 -1.15 -15.55 5.77
C PRO A 196 -1.31 -16.35 7.08
N GLY A 197 -0.24 -16.93 7.62
CA GLY A 197 -0.31 -17.75 8.83
C GLY A 197 1.02 -17.93 9.57
N GLY A 198 1.00 -18.73 10.63
CA GLY A 198 2.18 -18.93 11.48
C GLY A 198 2.40 -17.77 12.48
N ALA A 199 3.66 -17.52 12.83
CA ALA A 199 4.01 -16.44 13.75
C ALA A 199 3.81 -15.07 13.10
N GLN A 200 3.22 -14.12 13.84
CA GLN A 200 3.15 -12.73 13.40
C GLN A 200 4.54 -12.10 13.48
N GLY A 201 4.92 -11.40 12.42
CA GLY A 201 6.15 -10.63 12.31
C GLY A 201 6.01 -9.30 13.04
N TYR A 202 7.01 -8.96 13.84
CA TYR A 202 7.17 -7.67 14.50
C TYR A 202 8.26 -6.86 13.79
N HIS A 203 8.03 -5.57 13.66
CA HIS A 203 8.98 -4.60 13.14
C HIS A 203 9.10 -3.43 14.10
N ASP A 204 10.20 -2.68 14.03
CA ASP A 204 10.31 -1.43 14.77
C ASP A 204 9.25 -0.44 14.26
N THR A 205 8.67 0.34 15.16
CA THR A 205 7.65 1.33 14.78
C THR A 205 8.21 2.32 13.76
N ALA A 206 7.66 2.31 12.55
CA ALA A 206 8.01 3.26 11.51
C ALA A 206 7.17 4.54 11.70
N VAL A 207 7.83 5.67 11.93
CA VAL A 207 7.18 6.99 12.11
C VAL A 207 7.73 7.97 11.09
N PHE A 208 6.85 8.79 10.52
CA PHE A 208 7.23 9.86 9.59
C PHE A 208 6.36 11.10 9.81
N ASN A 209 6.84 12.27 9.40
CA ASN A 209 6.07 13.52 9.42
C ASN A 209 5.50 13.78 8.03
N HIS A 210 4.18 13.88 7.91
CA HIS A 210 3.52 14.29 6.68
C HIS A 210 3.30 15.81 6.69
N PRO A 211 3.50 16.54 5.57
CA PRO A 211 3.95 16.07 4.26
C PRO A 211 5.48 16.11 4.08
N GLU A 212 6.25 16.40 5.13
CA GLU A 212 7.71 16.63 5.05
C GLU A 212 8.50 15.40 4.54
N THR A 213 8.00 14.20 4.82
CA THR A 213 8.62 12.93 4.46
C THR A 213 7.79 12.21 3.39
N ASN A 214 8.38 11.98 2.22
CA ASN A 214 7.76 11.26 1.10
C ASN A 214 8.16 9.78 0.99
N ARG A 215 8.95 9.28 1.95
CA ARG A 215 9.39 7.88 1.99
C ARG A 215 9.57 7.40 3.42
N VAL A 216 9.04 6.22 3.72
CA VAL A 216 9.18 5.54 5.02
C VAL A 216 9.55 4.08 4.80
N ASP A 217 10.52 3.60 5.58
CA ASP A 217 10.93 2.20 5.56
C ASP A 217 10.31 1.47 6.77
N VAL A 218 9.66 0.33 6.51
CA VAL A 218 9.18 -0.61 7.52
C VAL A 218 10.09 -1.83 7.48
N VAL A 219 10.98 -1.95 8.46
CA VAL A 219 12.06 -2.95 8.46
C VAL A 219 11.75 -4.09 9.42
N PHE A 220 11.59 -5.29 8.87
CA PHE A 220 11.48 -6.53 9.64
C PHE A 220 12.88 -7.09 9.87
N GLY A 221 13.42 -6.87 11.07
CA GLY A 221 14.78 -7.27 11.41
C GLY A 221 14.96 -8.77 11.72
N PRO A 222 16.17 -9.18 12.15
CA PRO A 222 16.50 -10.59 12.44
C PRO A 222 15.61 -11.28 13.49
N CYS A 223 14.93 -10.50 14.34
CA CYS A 223 14.05 -10.99 15.40
C CYS A 223 12.56 -10.85 15.06
N ALA A 224 12.21 -10.62 13.79
CA ALA A 224 10.83 -10.35 13.39
C ALA A 224 9.83 -11.41 13.87
N PHE A 225 10.22 -12.69 13.84
CA PHE A 225 9.36 -13.81 14.27
C PHE A 225 9.70 -14.35 15.66
N GLY A 226 10.35 -13.52 16.48
CA GLY A 226 10.75 -13.85 17.85
C GLY A 226 12.22 -14.20 17.96
N CYS A 227 12.93 -13.46 18.80
CA CYS A 227 14.21 -13.91 19.36
C CYS A 227 13.94 -14.48 20.75
N ALA A 228 14.70 -15.50 21.16
CA ALA A 228 14.80 -15.79 22.58
C ALA A 228 15.31 -14.51 23.24
N GLU A 229 14.51 -13.87 24.11
CA GLU A 229 14.95 -12.70 24.86
C GLU A 229 16.33 -13.04 25.46
N GLY A 230 17.36 -12.34 25.00
CA GLY A 230 18.71 -12.58 25.49
C GLY A 230 18.75 -12.22 26.97
N GLY A 231 18.74 -13.24 27.82
CA GLY A 231 19.08 -13.11 29.24
C GLY A 231 20.54 -12.73 29.45
#